data_AF-A0A1M5JKJ4-F1
#
_entry.id   AF-A0A1M5JKJ4-F1
#
_cell.length_a   1.000
_cell.length_b   1.000
_cell.length_c   1.000
_cell.angle_alpha   90.00
_cell.angle_beta   90.00
_cell.angle_gamma   90.00
#
_symmetry.space_group_name_H-M   'P 1'
#
loop_
_entity.id
_entity.type
_entity.pdbx_description
1 polymer ?
#
loop_
_entity_poly.entity_id
_entity_poly.type
_entity_poly.pdbx_seq_one_letter_code
_entity_poly.pdbx_strand_id
1 'polypeptide(L)'
;MEQKIHQGRNVKRFREMLGIKQEALAYDLGEDWNQKKISMLEQKEVIEDNLLKQISNSLKIPVEAFQNFDEDQALNIIANTFNDNNTIGFIVNNNNPIEKIIQLHEEKIALYERMLKEKDEMMAKLEKLINK
;
A
#
# COMPACT_ATOMS: atom_id res chain seq x y z
N MET A 1 -5.35 4.61 23.91
CA MET A 1 -3.97 4.52 24.41
C MET A 1 -3.09 4.62 23.18
N GLU A 2 -2.22 5.62 23.08
CA GLU A 2 -1.24 5.67 21.99
C GLU A 2 -0.43 4.36 22.05
N GLN A 3 -0.54 3.53 21.02
CA GLN A 3 0.37 2.40 20.87
C GLN A 3 1.78 3.00 20.72
N LYS A 4 2.62 2.85 21.75
CA LYS A 4 4.03 3.20 21.62
C LYS A 4 4.67 2.23 20.64
N ILE A 5 5.15 2.77 19.53
CA ILE A 5 5.82 1.99 18.50
C ILE A 5 7.17 1.51 19.03
N HIS A 6 7.38 0.20 19.01
CA HIS A 6 8.60 -0.41 19.51
C HIS A 6 9.64 -0.52 18.40
N GLN A 7 10.55 0.45 18.34
CA GLN A 7 11.56 0.58 17.28
C GLN A 7 12.51 -0.63 17.21
N GLY A 8 12.96 -1.16 18.35
CA GLY A 8 13.83 -2.35 18.36
C GLY A 8 13.19 -3.61 17.75
N ARG A 9 11.91 -3.84 18.03
CA ARG A 9 11.13 -4.94 17.44
C ARG A 9 10.99 -4.76 15.93
N ASN A 10 10.79 -3.52 15.48
CA ASN A 10 10.74 -3.18 14.05
C ASN A 10 12.08 -3.46 13.37
N VAL A 11 13.21 -3.06 13.99
CA VAL A 11 14.56 -3.38 13.49
C VAL A 11 14.76 -4.89 13.34
N LYS A 12 14.39 -5.67 14.36
CA LYS A 12 14.47 -7.14 14.32
C LYS A 12 13.69 -7.73 13.13
N ARG A 13 12.46 -7.26 12.94
CA ARG A 13 11.57 -7.73 11.86
C ARG A 13 12.15 -7.44 10.49
N PHE A 14 12.56 -6.21 10.23
CA PHE A 14 13.14 -5.84 8.94
C PHE A 14 14.43 -6.62 8.66
N ARG A 15 15.27 -6.82 9.68
CA ARG A 15 16.46 -7.68 9.56
C ARG A 15 16.09 -9.11 9.17
N GLU A 16 15.08 -9.70 9.83
CA GLU A 16 14.63 -11.07 9.56
C GLU A 16 13.95 -11.20 8.18
N MET A 17 13.18 -10.19 7.75
CA MET A 17 12.60 -10.13 6.41
C MET A 17 13.67 -10.11 5.31
N LEU A 18 14.79 -9.44 5.56
CA LEU A 18 15.94 -9.43 4.65
C LEU A 18 16.82 -10.68 4.76
N GLY A 19 16.51 -11.62 5.67
CA GLY A 19 17.31 -12.83 5.90
C GLY A 19 18.69 -12.57 6.51
N ILE A 20 18.90 -11.41 7.12
CA ILE A 20 20.18 -10.97 7.67
C ILE A 20 20.35 -11.54 9.08
N LYS A 21 21.50 -12.14 9.38
CA LYS A 21 21.82 -12.60 10.75
C LYS A 21 22.23 -11.42 11.64
N GLN A 22 22.01 -11.54 12.95
CA GLN A 22 22.45 -10.52 13.92
C GLN A 22 23.95 -10.23 13.82
N GLU A 23 24.77 -11.24 13.54
CA GLU A 23 26.22 -11.10 13.33
C GLU A 23 26.56 -10.26 12.09
N ALA A 24 25.79 -10.41 11.01
CA ALA A 24 25.99 -9.64 9.79
C ALA A 24 25.62 -8.16 9.99
N LEU A 25 24.49 -7.89 10.66
CA LEU A 25 24.14 -6.51 11.02
C LEU A 25 25.17 -5.88 11.98
N ALA A 26 25.69 -6.66 12.93
CA ALA A 26 26.76 -6.18 13.80
C ALA A 26 28.02 -5.81 12.99
N TYR A 27 28.42 -6.63 12.04
CA TYR A 27 29.55 -6.36 11.17
C TYR A 27 29.38 -5.05 10.39
N ASP A 28 28.19 -4.81 9.84
CA ASP A 28 27.88 -3.58 9.08
C ASP A 28 27.85 -2.31 9.95
N LEU A 29 27.49 -2.44 11.23
CA LEU A 29 27.48 -1.31 12.17
C LEU A 29 28.87 -0.99 12.75
N GLY A 30 29.86 -1.90 12.60
CA GLY A 30 31.26 -1.69 12.96
C GLY A 30 31.76 -2.54 14.14
N GLU A 31 33.05 -2.41 14.47
CA GLU A 31 33.76 -3.29 15.43
C GLU A 31 33.22 -3.23 16.87
N ASP A 32 32.56 -2.13 17.23
CA ASP A 32 31.89 -1.99 18.53
C ASP A 32 30.62 -2.84 18.64
N TRP A 33 30.11 -3.38 17.53
CA TRP A 33 28.89 -4.16 17.49
C TRP A 33 29.16 -5.66 17.49
N ASN A 34 28.34 -6.39 18.24
CA ASN A 34 28.36 -7.84 18.25
C ASN A 34 26.94 -8.39 18.37
N GLN A 35 26.78 -9.69 18.13
CA GLN A 35 25.48 -10.37 18.14
C GLN A 35 24.68 -10.11 19.44
N LYS A 36 25.33 -10.06 20.60
CA LYS A 36 24.68 -9.74 21.89
C LYS A 36 24.18 -8.30 21.96
N LYS A 37 24.98 -7.33 21.51
CA LYS A 37 24.59 -5.91 21.46
C LYS A 37 23.42 -5.66 20.51
N ILE A 38 23.38 -6.33 19.36
CA ILE A 38 22.23 -6.29 18.44
C ILE A 38 20.99 -6.85 19.12
N SER A 39 21.09 -8.01 19.77
CA SER A 39 19.96 -8.60 20.50
C SER A 39 19.42 -7.67 21.60
N MET A 40 20.30 -6.98 22.33
CA MET A 40 19.90 -5.97 23.33
C MET A 40 19.25 -4.74 22.67
N LEU A 41 19.75 -4.30 21.53
CA LEU A 41 19.18 -3.19 20.77
C LEU A 41 17.76 -3.51 20.25
N GLU A 42 17.55 -4.73 19.75
CA GLU A 42 16.25 -5.21 19.28
C GLU A 42 15.18 -5.25 20.40
N GLN A 43 15.60 -5.32 21.66
CA GLN A 43 14.72 -5.29 22.84
C GLN A 43 14.41 -3.87 23.34
N LYS A 44 15.06 -2.83 22.79
CA LYS A 44 14.79 -1.45 23.19
C LYS A 44 13.54 -0.90 22.51
N GLU A 45 12.65 -0.33 23.31
CA GLU A 45 11.42 0.31 22.82
C GLU A 45 11.74 1.52 21.94
N VAL A 46 12.71 2.34 22.37
CA VAL A 46 13.20 3.51 21.64
C VAL A 46 14.71 3.39 21.43
N ILE A 47 15.16 3.67 20.21
CA ILE A 47 16.56 3.69 19.81
C ILE A 47 16.98 5.14 19.56
N GLU A 48 18.23 5.47 19.87
CA GLU A 48 18.78 6.81 19.59
C GLU A 48 18.80 7.08 18.08
N ASP A 49 18.38 8.28 17.67
CA ASP A 49 18.23 8.64 16.25
C ASP A 49 19.51 8.45 15.41
N ASN A 50 20.67 8.74 15.99
CA ASN A 50 21.96 8.54 15.31
C ASN A 50 22.20 7.07 14.97
N LEU A 51 21.86 6.18 15.90
CA LEU A 51 22.00 4.74 15.73
C LEU A 51 20.93 4.19 14.79
N LEU A 52 19.71 4.72 14.87
CA LEU A 52 18.63 4.35 13.96
C LEU A 52 18.96 4.73 12.50
N LYS A 53 19.62 5.89 12.29
CA LYS A 53 20.17 6.29 10.98
C LYS A 53 21.26 5.35 10.48
N GLN A 54 22.15 4.89 11.36
CA GLN A 54 23.18 3.91 10.98
C GLN A 54 22.55 2.58 10.53
N ILE A 55 21.57 2.09 11.29
CA ILE A 55 20.81 0.87 10.95
C ILE A 55 20.03 1.06 9.65
N SER A 56 19.39 2.21 9.48
CA SER A 56 18.70 2.60 8.25
C SER A 56 19.62 2.54 7.02
N ASN A 57 20.85 3.06 7.14
CA ASN A 57 21.84 3.02 6.07
C ASN A 57 22.34 1.59 5.77
N SER A 58 22.60 0.78 6.81
CA SER A 58 23.03 -0.62 6.64
C SER A 58 21.95 -1.46 5.97
N LEU A 59 20.71 -1.38 6.47
CA LEU A 59 19.58 -2.16 5.95
C LEU A 59 18.96 -1.55 4.68
N LYS A 60 19.35 -0.33 4.31
CA LYS A 60 18.77 0.48 3.21
C LYS A 60 17.25 0.67 3.35
N ILE A 61 16.80 0.92 4.57
CA ILE A 61 15.39 1.13 4.91
C ILE A 61 15.25 2.53 5.50
N PRO A 62 14.24 3.34 5.11
CA PRO A 62 14.01 4.66 5.69
C PRO A 62 13.87 4.63 7.22
N VAL A 63 14.42 5.63 7.92
CA VAL A 63 14.37 5.72 9.39
C VAL A 63 12.92 5.74 9.88
N GLU A 64 12.05 6.38 9.12
CA GLU A 64 10.62 6.52 9.36
C GLU A 64 9.93 5.17 9.40
N ALA A 65 10.43 4.16 8.67
CA ALA A 65 9.85 2.82 8.71
C ALA A 65 10.06 2.17 10.09
N PHE A 66 11.20 2.40 10.75
CA PHE A 66 11.40 1.87 12.10
C PHE A 66 10.60 2.61 13.16
N GLN A 67 10.33 3.91 12.93
CA GLN A 67 9.60 4.78 13.86
C GLN A 67 8.07 4.67 13.73
N ASN A 68 7.55 4.37 12.54
CA ASN A 68 6.12 4.41 12.24
C ASN A 68 5.50 3.03 11.93
N PHE A 69 6.30 1.97 11.84
CA PHE A 69 5.78 0.63 11.56
C PHE A 69 5.06 0.07 12.79
N ASP A 70 3.76 -0.18 12.62
CA ASP A 70 2.91 -0.89 13.56
C ASP A 70 2.63 -2.30 13.02
N GLU A 71 3.09 -3.29 13.79
CA GLU A 71 2.94 -4.70 13.47
C GLU A 71 1.47 -5.15 13.47
N ASP A 72 0.66 -4.67 14.40
CA ASP A 72 -0.74 -5.06 14.49
C ASP A 72 -1.51 -4.52 13.30
N GLN A 73 -1.18 -3.31 12.83
CA GLN A 73 -1.70 -2.80 11.56
C GLN A 73 -1.22 -3.64 10.37
N ALA A 74 0.07 -3.97 10.29
CA ALA A 74 0.60 -4.78 9.19
C ALA A 74 -0.03 -6.20 9.15
N LEU A 75 -0.21 -6.84 10.31
CA LEU A 75 -0.85 -8.15 10.43
C LEU A 75 -2.35 -8.10 10.15
N ASN A 76 -3.06 -7.06 10.62
CA ASN A 76 -4.46 -6.85 10.25
C ASN A 76 -4.61 -6.65 8.74
N ILE A 77 -3.69 -5.92 8.10
CA ILE A 77 -3.67 -5.77 6.64
C ILE A 77 -3.45 -7.12 5.97
N ILE A 78 -2.46 -7.91 6.40
CA ILE A 78 -2.17 -9.22 5.81
C ILE A 78 -3.35 -10.19 6.00
N ALA A 79 -3.88 -10.29 7.22
CA ALA A 79 -5.01 -11.17 7.55
C ALA A 79 -6.29 -10.79 6.80
N ASN A 80 -6.58 -9.49 6.66
CA ASN A 80 -7.74 -9.02 5.90
C ASN A 80 -7.53 -9.13 4.39
N THR A 81 -6.30 -9.00 3.89
CA THR A 81 -5.97 -9.19 2.45
C THR A 81 -6.11 -10.65 2.01
N PHE A 82 -5.88 -11.61 2.92
CA PHE A 82 -6.05 -13.04 2.62
C PHE A 82 -7.49 -13.54 2.81
N ASN A 83 -8.30 -12.87 3.62
CA ASN A 83 -9.71 -13.26 3.85
C ASN A 83 -10.71 -12.51 2.98
N ASP A 84 -10.44 -11.26 2.62
CA ASP A 84 -11.34 -10.44 1.81
C ASP A 84 -10.56 -9.73 0.69
N ASN A 85 -10.93 -10.04 -0.55
CA ASN A 85 -10.39 -9.45 -1.78
C ASN A 85 -10.70 -7.95 -1.94
N ASN A 86 -10.84 -7.17 -0.86
CA ASN A 86 -11.23 -5.77 -0.96
C ASN A 86 -10.52 -4.83 0.04
N THR A 87 -9.60 -4.05 -0.53
CA THR A 87 -9.23 -2.67 -0.21
C THR A 87 -8.22 -2.36 0.92
N ILE A 88 -7.11 -1.81 0.41
CA ILE A 88 -5.82 -1.39 0.97
C ILE A 88 -5.86 0.01 1.61
N GLY A 89 -5.06 0.21 2.66
CA GLY A 89 -4.63 1.52 3.16
C GLY A 89 -3.11 1.71 3.05
N PHE A 90 -2.58 1.88 1.83
CA PHE A 90 -1.28 2.48 1.53
C PHE A 90 -1.28 2.84 0.04
N ILE A 91 -1.42 4.14 -0.27
CA ILE A 91 -1.36 4.76 -1.61
C ILE A 91 -1.97 3.86 -2.71
N VAL A 92 -3.27 3.59 -2.60
CA VAL A 92 -4.03 3.16 -3.78
C VAL A 92 -4.21 4.43 -4.59
N ASN A 93 -3.55 4.53 -5.74
CA ASN A 93 -4.06 5.38 -6.81
C ASN A 93 -5.57 5.13 -6.85
N ASN A 94 -6.38 6.13 -6.53
CA ASN A 94 -7.84 6.04 -6.40
C ASN A 94 -8.53 5.80 -7.75
N ASN A 95 -7.84 5.13 -8.68
CA ASN A 95 -8.36 4.56 -9.90
C ASN A 95 -9.09 3.29 -9.50
N ASN A 96 -10.28 3.42 -8.93
CA ASN A 96 -11.19 2.30 -8.74
C ASN A 96 -11.67 1.84 -10.12
N PRO A 97 -11.13 0.75 -10.69
CA PRO A 97 -11.42 0.38 -12.06
C PRO A 97 -12.89 -0.03 -12.24
N ILE A 98 -13.54 -0.49 -11.17
CA ILE A 98 -14.95 -0.90 -11.17
C ILE A 98 -15.86 0.32 -11.34
N GLU A 99 -15.59 1.39 -10.60
CA GLU A 99 -16.37 2.63 -10.67
C GLU A 99 -16.28 3.26 -12.08
N LYS A 100 -15.10 3.20 -12.70
CA LYS A 100 -14.90 3.62 -14.08
C LYS A 100 -15.63 2.74 -15.09
N ILE A 101 -15.74 1.43 -14.85
CA ILE A 101 -16.52 0.52 -15.69
C ILE A 101 -18.02 0.80 -15.59
N ILE A 102 -18.52 1.10 -14.38
CA ILE A 102 -19.92 1.47 -14.16
C ILE A 102 -20.25 2.77 -14.92
N GLN A 103 -19.42 3.80 -14.76
CA GLN A 103 -19.59 5.06 -15.49
C GLN A 103 -19.59 4.85 -17.02
N LEU A 104 -18.65 4.04 -17.53
CA LEU A 104 -18.61 3.71 -18.97
C LEU A 104 -19.87 2.96 -19.43
N HIS A 105 -20.47 2.12 -18.58
CA HIS A 105 -21.73 1.46 -18.89
C HIS A 105 -22.90 2.45 -18.95
N GLU A 106 -22.98 3.36 -17.99
CA GLU A 106 -24.03 4.39 -17.95
C GLU A 106 -23.91 5.33 -19.16
N GLU A 107 -22.71 5.80 -19.48
CA GLU A 107 -22.45 6.63 -20.66
C GLU A 107 -22.81 5.89 -21.96
N LYS A 108 -22.51 4.59 -22.05
CA LYS A 108 -22.86 3.75 -23.20
C LYS A 108 -24.38 3.60 -23.35
N ILE A 109 -25.11 3.41 -22.24
CA ILE A 109 -26.58 3.30 -22.25
C ILE A 109 -27.19 4.62 -22.75
N ALA A 110 -26.76 5.76 -22.18
CA ALA A 110 -27.23 7.08 -22.59
C ALA A 110 -26.94 7.38 -24.07
N LEU A 111 -25.77 6.96 -24.57
CA LEU A 111 -25.42 7.10 -25.98
C LEU A 111 -26.35 6.27 -26.89
N TYR A 112 -26.67 5.03 -26.49
CA TYR A 112 -27.61 4.21 -27.25
C TYR A 112 -29.01 4.80 -27.28
N GLU A 113 -29.53 5.28 -26.15
CA GLU A 113 -30.83 5.95 -26.11
C GLU A 113 -30.89 7.17 -27.03
N ARG A 114 -29.84 7.98 -27.05
CA ARG A 114 -29.74 9.13 -27.96
C ARG A 114 -29.71 8.71 -29.43
N MET A 115 -28.96 7.67 -29.76
CA MET A 115 -28.85 7.16 -31.12
C MET A 115 -30.16 6.55 -31.62
N LEU A 116 -30.89 5.83 -30.74
CA LEU A 116 -32.24 5.32 -31.04
C LEU A 116 -33.20 6.47 -31.32
N LYS A 117 -33.19 7.51 -30.48
CA LYS A 117 -34.02 8.69 -30.71
C LYS A 117 -33.69 9.39 -32.03
N GLU A 118 -32.42 9.54 -32.37
CA GLU A 118 -32.00 10.13 -33.63
C GLU A 118 -32.44 9.28 -34.84
N LYS A 119 -32.39 7.94 -34.71
CA LYS A 119 -32.91 7.01 -35.71
C LYS A 119 -34.42 7.18 -35.90
N ASP A 120 -35.19 7.26 -34.82
CA ASP A 120 -36.64 7.45 -34.88
C ASP A 120 -37.01 8.79 -35.53
N GLU A 121 -36.30 9.88 -35.18
CA GLU A 121 -36.49 11.19 -35.80
C GLU A 121 -36.13 11.18 -37.29
N MET A 122 -35.08 10.46 -37.68
CA MET A 122 -34.68 10.31 -39.09
C MET A 122 -35.72 9.49 -39.87
N MET A 123 -36.21 8.39 -39.31
CA MET A 123 -37.28 7.58 -39.90
C MET A 123 -38.54 8.39 -40.09
N ALA A 124 -38.98 9.15 -39.09
CA ALA A 124 -40.15 10.02 -39.19
C ALA A 124 -39.99 11.11 -40.26
N LYS A 125 -38.77 11.65 -40.46
CA LYS A 125 -38.49 12.59 -41.56
C LYS A 125 -38.56 11.90 -42.92
N LEU A 126 -38.02 10.68 -43.04
CA LEU A 126 -38.08 9.89 -44.28
C LEU A 126 -39.51 9.50 -44.63
N GLU A 127 -40.31 9.04 -43.67
CA GLU A 127 -41.74 8.74 -43.88
C GLU A 127 -42.52 9.96 -44.38
N LYS A 128 -42.24 11.15 -43.84
CA LYS A 128 -42.86 12.41 -44.32
C LYS A 128 -42.45 12.78 -45.74
N LEU A 129 -41.25 12.42 -46.17
CA LEU A 129 -40.77 12.65 -47.55
C LEU A 129 -41.37 11.64 -48.54
N ILE A 130 -41.60 10.40 -48.10
CA ILE A 130 -42.18 9.33 -48.92
C ILE A 130 -43.70 9.48 -49.06
N ASN A 131 -44.39 9.94 -48.01
CA ASN A 131 -45.84 10.16 -48.02
C ASN A 131 -46.27 11.50 -48.65
N LYS A 132 -45.41 12.13 -49.43
CA LYS A 132 -45.66 13.36 -50.19
C LYS A 132 -45.53 13.10 -51.68
#